data_AF-A0A0R2AZH1-F1
#
_entry.id   AF-A0A0R2AZH1-F1
#
_cell.length_a   1.000
_cell.length_b   1.000
_cell.length_c   1.000
_cell.angle_alpha   90.00
_cell.angle_beta   90.00
_cell.angle_gamma   90.00
#
_symmetry.space_group_name_H-M   'P 1'
#
loop_
_entity.id
_entity.type
_entity.pdbx_description
1 polymer ?
#
loop_
_entity_poly.entity_id
_entity_poly.type
_entity_poly.pdbx_seq_one_letter_code
_entity_poly.pdbx_strand_id
1 'polypeptide(L)'
;MVIGIIVLLLMVIGVVWWRLTRRKRAMTVLLRHSQRVTDRVVTQALAQLNLEAPASSQAVADVWGHGVMAFSYHVPAPESISEETLNAALATVADDETIASSDISYPAFVVTDLWHRDNKLNFDVAFITNQATIDYVEDLSRLTE
;
A
#
# COMPACT_ATOMS: atom_id res chain seq x y z
N MET A 1 18.92 23.16 41.79
CA MET A 1 19.35 22.06 40.88
C MET A 1 18.21 21.12 40.51
N VAL A 2 17.47 20.56 41.47
CA VAL A 2 16.37 19.61 41.21
C VAL A 2 15.28 20.18 40.29
N ILE A 3 14.84 21.42 40.52
CA ILE A 3 13.82 22.07 39.68
C ILE A 3 14.29 22.23 38.23
N GLY A 4 15.56 22.59 38.02
CA GLY A 4 16.14 22.71 36.67
C GLY A 4 16.20 21.38 35.92
N ILE A 5 16.50 20.28 36.63
CA ILE A 5 16.49 18.93 36.07
C ILE A 5 15.08 18.52 35.67
N ILE A 6 14.07 18.79 36.52
CA ILE A 6 12.67 18.47 36.24
C ILE A 6 12.18 19.22 35.01
N VAL A 7 12.47 20.52 34.89
CA VAL A 7 12.09 21.33 33.73
C VAL A 7 12.73 20.81 32.45
N LEU A 8 14.02 20.45 32.49
CA LEU A 8 14.71 19.84 31.34
C LEU A 8 14.08 18.51 30.93
N LEU A 9 13.72 17.66 31.90
CA LEU A 9 13.10 16.36 31.66
C LEU A 9 11.71 16.52 31.01
N LEU A 10 10.89 17.44 31.50
CA LEU A 10 9.59 17.76 30.92
C LEU A 10 9.72 18.30 29.49
N MET A 11 10.72 19.14 29.23
CA MET A 11 10.99 19.66 27.89
C MET A 11 11.36 18.54 26.91
N VAL A 12 12.24 17.62 27.32
CA VAL A 12 12.64 16.46 26.49
C VAL A 12 11.43 15.56 26.21
N ILE A 13 10.64 15.23 27.24
CA ILE A 13 9.43 14.42 27.08
C ILE A 13 8.44 15.08 26.11
N GLY A 14 8.20 16.39 26.25
CA GLY A 14 7.33 17.15 25.37
C GLY A 14 7.76 17.11 23.91
N VAL A 15 9.07 17.28 23.64
CA VAL A 15 9.63 17.21 22.28
C VAL A 15 9.49 15.80 21.69
N VAL A 16 9.77 14.75 22.48
CA VAL A 16 9.63 13.36 22.03
C VAL A 16 8.17 13.04 21.69
N TRP A 17 7.23 13.39 22.57
CA TRP A 17 5.80 13.21 22.34
C TRP A 17 5.30 13.94 21.09
N TRP A 18 5.75 15.18 20.88
CA TRP A 18 5.37 15.96 19.71
C TRP A 18 5.90 15.33 18.41
N ARG A 19 7.15 14.84 18.41
CA ARG A 19 7.72 14.14 17.24
C ARG A 19 6.96 12.85 16.91
N LEU A 20 6.66 12.04 17.92
CA LEU A 20 5.94 10.78 17.74
C LEU A 20 4.52 11.00 17.21
N THR A 21 3.80 11.96 17.76
CA THR A 21 2.42 12.26 17.32
C THR A 21 2.36 12.83 15.91
N ARG A 22 3.31 13.70 15.53
CA ARG A 22 3.42 14.18 14.14
C ARG A 22 3.66 13.03 13.14
N ARG A 23 4.58 12.10 13.46
CA ARG A 23 4.88 10.95 12.59
C ARG A 23 3.65 10.07 12.37
N LYS A 24 2.90 9.75 13.44
CA LYS A 24 1.67 8.96 13.33
C LYS A 24 0.63 9.61 12.42
N ARG A 25 0.40 10.92 12.58
CA ARG A 25 -0.54 11.67 11.73
C ARG A 25 -0.11 11.70 10.27
N ALA A 26 1.16 11.96 10.00
CA ALA A 26 1.70 11.96 8.64
C ALA A 26 1.52 10.59 7.98
N MET A 27 1.77 9.50 8.71
CA MET A 27 1.58 8.15 8.21
C MET A 27 0.11 7.84 7.90
N THR A 28 -0.83 8.23 8.76
CA THR A 28 -2.27 8.04 8.48
C THR A 28 -2.73 8.82 7.25
N VAL A 29 -2.20 10.03 7.04
CA VAL A 29 -2.50 10.83 5.84
C VAL A 29 -1.93 10.15 4.60
N LEU A 30 -0.68 9.68 4.66
CA LEU A 30 -0.04 8.96 3.56
C LEU A 30 -0.83 7.69 3.22
N LEU A 31 -1.17 6.86 4.21
CA LEU A 31 -1.94 5.64 4.02
C LEU A 31 -3.27 5.90 3.30
N ARG A 32 -4.05 6.90 3.74
CA ARG A 32 -5.32 7.26 3.11
C ARG A 32 -5.13 7.80 1.70
N HIS A 33 -4.06 8.55 1.47
CA HIS A 33 -3.74 9.07 0.15
C HIS A 33 -3.36 7.93 -0.79
N SER A 34 -2.43 7.09 -0.39
CA SER A 34 -2.00 5.88 -1.11
C SER A 34 -3.18 4.97 -1.41
N GLN A 35 -4.06 4.71 -0.43
CA GLN A 35 -5.26 3.90 -0.65
C GLN A 35 -6.15 4.48 -1.76
N ARG A 36 -6.43 5.79 -1.73
CA ARG A 36 -7.25 6.43 -2.77
C ARG A 36 -6.61 6.39 -4.15
N VAL A 37 -5.29 6.54 -4.21
CA VAL A 37 -4.54 6.44 -5.46
C VAL A 37 -4.59 5.02 -5.99
N THR A 38 -4.27 4.02 -5.16
CA THR A 38 -4.34 2.60 -5.55
C THR A 38 -5.76 2.19 -5.94
N ASP A 39 -6.79 2.59 -5.19
CA ASP A 39 -8.20 2.29 -5.52
C ASP A 39 -8.59 2.83 -6.90
N ARG A 40 -8.16 4.05 -7.23
CA ARG A 40 -8.42 4.65 -8.54
C ARG A 40 -7.71 3.87 -9.64
N VAL A 41 -6.43 3.54 -9.45
CA VAL A 41 -5.62 2.82 -10.44
C VAL A 41 -6.17 1.41 -10.65
N VAL A 42 -6.49 0.69 -9.56
CA VAL A 42 -7.11 -0.65 -9.61
C VAL A 42 -8.45 -0.61 -10.32
N THR A 43 -9.30 0.37 -10.03
CA THR A 43 -10.60 0.51 -10.71
C THR A 43 -10.44 0.67 -12.22
N GLN A 44 -9.47 1.48 -12.66
CA GLN A 44 -9.20 1.68 -14.08
C GLN A 44 -8.56 0.45 -14.73
N ALA A 45 -7.61 -0.21 -14.05
CA ALA A 45 -6.98 -1.44 -14.55
C ALA A 45 -8.01 -2.57 -14.71
N LEU A 46 -8.91 -2.74 -13.74
CA LEU A 46 -10.01 -3.70 -13.85
C LEU A 46 -10.98 -3.35 -14.98
N ALA A 47 -11.28 -2.07 -15.19
CA ALA A 47 -12.10 -1.63 -16.32
C ALA A 47 -11.45 -1.96 -17.68
N GLN A 48 -10.11 -1.84 -17.81
CA GLN A 48 -9.38 -2.27 -19.02
C GLN A 48 -9.50 -3.79 -19.26
N LEU A 49 -9.63 -4.56 -18.19
CA LEU A 49 -9.82 -6.02 -18.23
C LEU A 49 -11.31 -6.44 -18.33
N ASN A 50 -12.24 -5.50 -18.50
CA ASN A 50 -13.69 -5.73 -18.49
C ASN A 50 -14.21 -6.40 -17.19
N LEU A 51 -13.54 -6.13 -16.06
CA LEU A 51 -13.95 -6.58 -14.73
C LEU A 51 -14.68 -5.46 -13.99
N GLU A 52 -15.52 -5.85 -13.02
CA GLU A 52 -16.23 -4.92 -12.16
C GLU A 52 -15.27 -4.17 -11.22
N ALA A 53 -15.65 -2.95 -10.85
CA ALA A 53 -14.92 -2.18 -9.84
C ALA A 53 -15.03 -2.86 -8.46
N PRO A 54 -13.99 -2.78 -7.62
CA PRO A 54 -14.02 -3.33 -6.28
C PRO A 54 -14.98 -2.54 -5.39
N ALA A 55 -15.73 -3.25 -4.55
CA ALA A 55 -16.66 -2.61 -3.62
C ALA A 55 -15.93 -1.80 -2.53
N SER A 56 -14.75 -2.28 -2.12
CA SER A 56 -13.90 -1.63 -1.12
C SER A 56 -12.49 -2.22 -1.15
N SER A 57 -11.53 -1.47 -0.61
CA SER A 57 -10.18 -1.95 -0.31
C SER A 57 -9.92 -1.96 1.20
N GLN A 58 -9.01 -2.84 1.64
CA GLN A 58 -8.56 -2.91 3.04
C GLN A 58 -7.04 -2.85 3.09
N ALA A 59 -6.48 -2.07 4.01
CA ALA A 59 -5.04 -2.00 4.17
C ALA A 59 -4.52 -3.30 4.83
N VAL A 60 -3.48 -3.91 4.25
CA VAL A 60 -2.85 -5.14 4.82
C VAL A 60 -1.80 -4.82 5.89
N ALA A 61 -1.57 -3.53 6.15
CA ALA A 61 -0.57 -3.03 7.11
C ALA A 61 -0.77 -3.56 8.55
N ASP A 62 -2.00 -3.95 8.91
CA ASP A 62 -2.28 -4.51 10.23
C ASP A 62 -1.60 -5.88 10.46
N VAL A 63 -1.22 -6.58 9.38
CA VAL A 63 -0.52 -7.87 9.42
C VAL A 63 1.01 -7.71 9.29
N TRP A 64 1.46 -6.82 8.40
CA TRP A 64 2.87 -6.70 8.02
C TRP A 64 3.65 -5.57 8.69
N GLY A 65 2.95 -4.66 9.38
CA GLY A 65 3.57 -3.60 10.17
C GLY A 65 3.27 -2.18 9.69
N HIS A 66 3.65 -1.22 10.52
CA HIS A 66 3.30 0.19 10.30
C HIS A 66 4.02 0.75 9.08
N GLY A 67 3.25 1.24 8.11
CA GLY A 67 3.75 2.04 6.99
C GLY A 67 3.83 1.32 5.65
N VAL A 68 3.40 0.06 5.57
CA VAL A 68 3.19 -0.64 4.30
C VAL A 68 1.98 -0.06 3.57
N MET A 69 2.14 0.24 2.28
CA MET A 69 1.11 0.82 1.42
C MET A 69 0.56 -0.23 0.48
N ALA A 70 0.04 -1.32 1.05
CA ALA A 70 -0.57 -2.42 0.30
C ALA A 70 -2.03 -2.59 0.70
N PHE A 71 -2.86 -2.93 -0.28
CA PHE A 71 -4.31 -2.95 -0.15
C PHE A 71 -4.89 -4.19 -0.80
N SER A 72 -5.77 -4.87 -0.08
CA SER A 72 -6.47 -6.07 -0.54
C SER A 72 -7.79 -5.70 -1.20
N TYR A 73 -8.11 -6.38 -2.29
CA TYR A 73 -9.30 -6.19 -3.10
C TYR A 73 -10.01 -7.53 -3.33
N HIS A 74 -11.32 -7.47 -3.50
CA HIS A 74 -12.11 -8.59 -4.00
C HIS A 74 -13.13 -8.10 -5.03
N VAL A 75 -13.25 -8.84 -6.13
CA VAL A 75 -14.20 -8.54 -7.21
C VAL A 75 -14.87 -9.81 -7.72
N PRO A 76 -16.13 -9.73 -8.18
CA PRO A 76 -16.72 -10.80 -8.97
C PRO A 76 -15.90 -11.02 -10.24
N ALA A 77 -15.43 -12.24 -10.44
CA ALA A 77 -14.65 -12.61 -11.62
C ALA A 77 -15.03 -14.06 -12.00
N PRO A 78 -15.88 -14.26 -13.04
CA PRO A 78 -16.26 -15.59 -13.48
C PRO A 78 -15.11 -16.31 -14.20
N GLU A 79 -14.17 -15.56 -14.78
CA GLU A 79 -12.99 -16.07 -15.46
C GLU A 79 -11.73 -15.78 -14.64
N SER A 80 -10.76 -16.68 -14.73
CA SER A 80 -9.47 -16.52 -14.05
C SER A 80 -8.56 -15.56 -14.80
N ILE A 81 -8.05 -14.53 -14.12
CA ILE A 81 -6.96 -13.69 -14.64
C ILE A 81 -5.62 -14.09 -14.02
N SER A 82 -4.53 -13.90 -14.76
CA SER A 82 -3.18 -14.08 -14.24
C SER A 82 -2.68 -12.83 -13.54
N GLU A 83 -1.75 -13.01 -12.60
CA GLU A 83 -1.03 -11.93 -11.94
C GLU A 83 -0.29 -11.03 -12.94
N GLU A 84 0.35 -11.61 -13.94
CA GLU A 84 1.02 -10.89 -15.03
C GLU A 84 0.06 -9.96 -15.79
N THR A 85 -1.16 -10.43 -16.08
CA THR A 85 -2.18 -9.65 -16.79
C THR A 85 -2.62 -8.44 -15.94
N LEU A 86 -2.84 -8.65 -14.64
CA LEU A 86 -3.23 -7.58 -13.73
C LEU A 86 -2.09 -6.57 -13.53
N ASN A 87 -0.85 -7.05 -13.35
CA ASN A 87 0.33 -6.19 -13.25
C ASN A 87 0.51 -5.32 -14.51
N ALA A 88 0.31 -5.89 -15.71
CA ALA A 88 0.40 -5.14 -16.96
C ALA A 88 -0.67 -4.03 -17.08
N ALA A 89 -1.91 -4.33 -16.67
CA ALA A 89 -2.99 -3.33 -16.64
C ALA A 89 -2.70 -2.21 -15.63
N LEU A 90 -2.20 -2.55 -14.43
CA LEU A 90 -1.80 -1.58 -13.41
C LEU A 90 -0.65 -0.69 -13.89
N ALA A 91 0.36 -1.26 -14.55
CA ALA A 91 1.48 -0.52 -15.12
C ALA A 91 1.02 0.48 -16.20
N THR A 92 0.13 0.04 -17.09
CA THR A 92 -0.44 0.90 -18.14
C THR A 92 -1.14 2.12 -17.54
N VAL A 93 -2.00 1.91 -16.54
CA VAL A 93 -2.70 3.02 -15.85
C VAL A 93 -1.71 3.91 -15.09
N ALA A 94 -0.70 3.35 -14.45
CA ALA A 94 0.30 4.12 -13.72
C ALA A 94 1.09 5.04 -14.68
N ASP A 95 1.48 4.55 -15.85
CA ASP A 95 2.16 5.33 -16.87
C ASP A 95 1.26 6.45 -17.42
N ASP A 96 -0.01 6.13 -17.73
CA ASP A 96 -1.00 7.11 -18.20
C ASP A 96 -1.26 8.23 -17.19
N GLU A 97 -1.28 7.90 -15.89
CA GLU A 97 -1.45 8.86 -14.80
C GLU A 97 -0.13 9.48 -14.30
N THR A 98 1.01 9.13 -14.90
CA THR A 98 2.36 9.58 -14.49
C THR A 98 2.70 9.27 -13.03
N ILE A 99 2.20 8.14 -12.51
CA ILE A 99 2.48 7.67 -11.16
C ILE A 99 3.79 6.89 -11.17
N ALA A 100 4.79 7.42 -10.48
CA ALA A 100 6.10 6.79 -10.35
C ALA A 100 6.26 6.07 -9.01
N SER A 101 7.08 5.02 -9.02
CA SER A 101 7.61 4.37 -7.82
C SER A 101 8.58 5.31 -7.07
N SER A 102 8.69 5.13 -5.75
CA SER A 102 9.76 5.75 -4.95
C SER A 102 11.15 5.21 -5.27
N ASP A 103 11.23 4.04 -5.90
CA ASP A 103 12.47 3.41 -6.36
C ASP A 103 12.28 2.91 -7.81
N ILE A 104 13.11 3.41 -8.73
CA ILE A 104 13.05 3.09 -10.17
C ILE A 104 13.27 1.60 -10.48
N SER A 105 13.82 0.85 -9.53
CA SER A 105 14.03 -0.60 -9.67
C SER A 105 12.71 -1.39 -9.61
N TYR A 106 11.62 -0.76 -9.17
CA TYR A 106 10.30 -1.36 -9.01
C TYR A 106 9.25 -0.60 -9.83
N PRO A 107 8.22 -1.29 -10.37
CA PRO A 107 7.05 -0.60 -10.91
C PRO A 107 6.30 0.14 -9.78
N ALA A 108 5.49 1.13 -10.13
CA ALA A 108 4.72 1.90 -9.14
C ALA A 108 3.78 1.01 -8.33
N PHE A 109 3.14 0.02 -8.97
CA PHE A 109 2.26 -0.94 -8.32
C PHE A 109 2.74 -2.36 -8.57
N VAL A 110 2.61 -3.21 -7.56
CA VAL A 110 2.98 -4.63 -7.60
C VAL A 110 1.81 -5.43 -7.04
N VAL A 111 1.31 -6.41 -7.80
CA VAL A 111 0.40 -7.43 -7.25
C VAL A 111 1.23 -8.37 -6.38
N THR A 112 0.83 -8.54 -5.12
CA THR A 112 1.60 -9.31 -4.11
C THR A 112 0.96 -10.65 -3.75
N ASP A 113 -0.33 -10.80 -4.01
CA ASP A 113 -1.06 -12.06 -3.88
C ASP A 113 -2.24 -12.03 -4.87
N LEU A 114 -2.59 -13.18 -5.45
CA LEU A 114 -3.71 -13.32 -6.36
C LEU A 114 -4.27 -14.74 -6.32
N TRP A 115 -5.54 -14.87 -5.99
CA TRP A 115 -6.22 -16.17 -5.97
C TRP A 115 -7.72 -16.05 -6.24
N HIS A 116 -8.30 -17.14 -6.75
CA HIS A 116 -9.72 -17.24 -7.06
C HIS A 116 -10.43 -18.16 -6.07
N ARG A 117 -11.62 -17.75 -5.64
CA ARG A 117 -12.49 -18.56 -4.78
C ARG A 117 -13.93 -18.13 -4.92
N ASP A 118 -14.85 -19.08 -5.03
CA ASP A 118 -16.30 -18.83 -5.03
C ASP A 118 -16.74 -17.76 -6.06
N ASN A 119 -16.20 -17.82 -7.29
CA ASN A 119 -16.40 -16.84 -8.38
C ASN A 119 -15.95 -15.41 -8.03
N LYS A 120 -15.01 -15.28 -7.10
CA LYS A 120 -14.38 -14.01 -6.73
C LYS A 120 -12.88 -14.11 -6.97
N LEU A 121 -12.34 -13.08 -7.59
CA LEU A 121 -10.92 -12.81 -7.63
C LEU A 121 -10.57 -12.01 -6.37
N ASN A 122 -9.59 -12.49 -5.61
CA ASN A 122 -9.00 -11.80 -4.48
C ASN A 122 -7.55 -11.50 -4.84
N PHE A 123 -7.11 -10.27 -4.56
CA PHE A 123 -5.77 -9.85 -4.89
C PHE A 123 -5.31 -8.69 -4.01
N ASP A 124 -4.01 -8.63 -3.78
CA ASP A 124 -3.38 -7.59 -2.99
C ASP A 124 -2.46 -6.76 -3.89
N VAL A 125 -2.55 -5.43 -3.79
CA VAL A 125 -1.72 -4.50 -4.56
C VAL A 125 -0.90 -3.62 -3.62
N ALA A 126 0.42 -3.69 -3.75
CA ALA A 126 1.37 -2.81 -3.10
C ALA A 126 1.64 -1.57 -3.96
N PHE A 127 1.61 -0.38 -3.35
CA PHE A 127 2.02 0.89 -3.96
C PHE A 127 3.41 1.27 -3.46
N ILE A 128 4.41 1.20 -4.35
CA ILE A 128 5.81 1.44 -4.03
C ILE A 128 6.06 2.96 -3.86
N THR A 129 5.73 3.48 -2.68
CA THR A 129 5.86 4.91 -2.34
C THR A 129 6.83 5.15 -1.19
N ASN A 130 7.28 4.09 -0.51
CA ASN A 130 8.22 4.17 0.59
C ASN A 130 9.01 2.88 0.77
N GLN A 131 10.09 2.95 1.54
CA GLN A 131 10.96 1.80 1.82
C GLN A 131 10.23 0.65 2.52
N ALA A 132 9.33 0.94 3.46
CA ALA A 132 8.60 -0.11 4.18
C ALA A 132 7.76 -1.00 3.26
N THR A 133 7.26 -0.44 2.15
CA THR A 133 6.49 -1.20 1.16
C THR A 133 7.42 -1.99 0.23
N ILE A 134 8.61 -1.47 -0.08
CA ILE A 134 9.66 -2.20 -0.83
C ILE A 134 10.10 -3.43 -0.01
N ASP A 135 10.47 -3.22 1.26
CA ASP A 135 10.91 -4.29 2.15
C ASP A 135 9.85 -5.39 2.26
N TYR A 136 8.57 -5.00 2.35
CA TYR A 136 7.43 -5.92 2.35
C TYR A 136 7.35 -6.76 1.06
N VAL A 137 7.49 -6.15 -0.11
CA VAL A 137 7.45 -6.86 -1.39
C VAL A 137 8.64 -7.82 -1.54
N GLU A 138 9.85 -7.38 -1.15
CA GLU A 138 11.05 -8.22 -1.16
C GLU A 138 10.95 -9.41 -0.22
N ASP A 139 10.35 -9.22 0.96
CA ASP A 139 10.17 -10.31 1.92
C ASP A 139 9.13 -11.33 1.40
N LEU A 140 8.06 -10.87 0.74
CA LEU A 140 7.10 -11.77 0.10
C LEU A 140 7.72 -12.56 -1.06
N SER A 141 8.51 -11.93 -1.92
CA SER A 141 9.12 -12.64 -3.07
C SER A 141 10.04 -13.77 -2.61
N ARG A 142 10.70 -13.63 -1.46
CA ARG A 142 11.54 -14.68 -0.86
C ARG A 142 10.76 -15.86 -0.28
N LEU A 143 9.47 -15.69 0.04
CA LEU A 143 8.62 -16.76 0.57
C LEU A 143 8.00 -17.61 -0.54
N THR A 144 7.92 -17.06 -1.75
CA THR A 144 7.34 -17.72 -2.93
C THR A 144 8.38 -18.40 -3.82
N GLU A 145 9.67 -18.12 -3.63
CA GLU A 145 10.81 -18.85 -4.24
C GLU A 145 11.10 -20.18 -3.52
#